data_AF-A0A7K0DXI4-F1
#
_entry.id   AF-A0A7K0DXI4-F1
#
_cell.length_a   1.000
_cell.length_b   1.000
_cell.length_c   1.000
_cell.angle_alpha   90.00
_cell.angle_beta   90.00
_cell.angle_gamma   90.00
#
_symmetry.space_group_name_H-M   'P 1'
#
loop_
_entity.id
_entity.type
_entity.pdbx_description
1 polymer ?
#
loop_
_entity_poly.entity_id
_entity_poly.type
_entity_poly.pdbx_seq_one_letter_code
_entity_poly.pdbx_strand_id
1 'polypeptide(L)'
;MSAAAGGPFRHPAFFYRSPDEYVSGTVAFVRAGLAAGEPVAVSVPPANLALLRAELGGDAASVRMLDMTVEGRNPGRIIPGVLCAFADRQAGGRVRIIGEPIWAGRSPMEYPACAQHEALINAAFQGREVTILCPYDLTALPAHMVEDAWATHPTVIGPDGEIVSAAYDPDRIVDTYNRPLPDPPATAVVLAFDGGTLAGARRRAADFARDAGMGERRIAEVELIVGEATANSVVHAAGGGTLELWSADAHLHCRIRDGGHIADPLAGRLPASLTTPGGRGLLLINHLADLVRIHTRPAGTTLHVQMALS
;
A
#
# COMPACT_ATOMS: atom_id res chain seq x y z
N MET A 1 10.39 -20.73 -25.33
CA MET A 1 8.91 -20.84 -25.41
C MET A 1 8.36 -19.43 -25.38
N SER A 2 7.55 -19.09 -26.38
CA SER A 2 7.13 -17.73 -26.74
C SER A 2 6.24 -17.08 -25.68
N ALA A 3 6.59 -15.88 -25.21
CA ALA A 3 5.77 -15.06 -24.32
C ALA A 3 4.80 -14.19 -25.13
N ALA A 4 3.61 -14.74 -25.41
CA ALA A 4 2.37 -14.03 -25.75
C ALA A 4 1.22 -15.00 -25.41
N ALA A 5 0.14 -14.66 -24.69
CA ALA A 5 -0.56 -13.40 -24.56
C ALA A 5 -0.94 -13.12 -23.09
N GLY A 6 -0.86 -11.84 -22.71
CA GLY A 6 -1.21 -11.36 -21.37
C GLY A 6 -2.66 -11.72 -21.02
N GLY A 7 -2.84 -12.16 -19.77
CA GLY A 7 -4.18 -12.36 -19.22
C GLY A 7 -5.00 -11.06 -19.24
N PRO A 8 -6.28 -11.12 -18.81
CA PRO A 8 -7.17 -9.96 -18.84
C PRO A 8 -6.66 -8.77 -18.00
N PHE A 9 -5.75 -9.00 -17.05
CA PHE A 9 -5.15 -7.96 -16.21
C PHE A 9 -3.94 -7.31 -16.90
N ARG A 10 -3.86 -5.98 -16.84
CA ARG A 10 -2.72 -5.21 -17.34
C ARG A 10 -2.24 -4.23 -16.27
N HIS A 11 -0.93 -4.12 -16.10
CA HIS A 11 -0.30 -3.22 -15.14
C HIS A 11 0.89 -2.47 -15.78
N PRO A 12 0.64 -1.56 -16.75
CA PRO A 12 1.73 -0.79 -17.36
C PRO A 12 2.25 0.32 -16.44
N ALA A 13 3.57 0.47 -16.37
CA ALA A 13 4.17 1.73 -15.93
C ALA A 13 4.11 2.76 -17.07
N PHE A 14 3.82 4.02 -16.77
CA PHE A 14 3.85 5.11 -17.73
C PHE A 14 4.94 6.11 -17.36
N PHE A 15 5.96 6.23 -18.20
CA PHE A 15 7.10 7.09 -17.95
C PHE A 15 6.94 8.43 -18.65
N TYR A 16 7.11 9.51 -17.88
CA TYR A 16 6.99 10.87 -18.36
C TYR A 16 8.14 11.74 -17.85
N ARG A 17 8.42 12.83 -18.54
CA ARG A 17 9.46 13.82 -18.20
C ARG A 17 8.94 15.24 -18.04
N SER A 18 7.67 15.48 -18.38
CA SER A 18 7.05 16.80 -18.28
C SER A 18 5.58 16.71 -17.88
N PRO A 19 5.01 17.80 -17.34
CA PRO A 19 3.57 17.89 -17.09
C PRO A 19 2.72 17.65 -18.35
N ASP A 20 3.17 18.10 -19.52
CA ASP A 20 2.44 17.92 -20.78
C ASP A 20 2.41 16.44 -21.20
N GLU A 21 3.53 15.73 -21.07
CA GLU A 21 3.58 14.28 -21.29
C GLU A 21 2.68 13.54 -20.29
N TYR A 22 2.73 13.93 -19.00
CA TYR A 22 1.87 13.37 -17.96
C TYR A 22 0.40 13.49 -18.33
N VAL A 23 -0.05 14.72 -18.60
CA VAL A 23 -1.44 15.04 -18.92
C VAL A 23 -1.86 14.34 -20.21
N SER A 24 -1.05 14.41 -21.26
CA SER A 24 -1.36 13.78 -22.55
C SER A 24 -1.60 12.28 -22.40
N GLY A 25 -0.68 11.54 -21.76
CA GLY A 25 -0.79 10.09 -21.60
C GLY A 25 -1.94 9.66 -20.68
N THR A 26 -2.07 10.31 -19.53
CA THR A 26 -3.11 9.97 -18.54
C THR A 26 -4.51 10.34 -18.99
N VAL A 27 -4.70 11.50 -19.63
CA VAL A 27 -6.01 11.91 -20.17
C VAL A 27 -6.42 11.06 -21.37
N ALA A 28 -5.48 10.70 -22.25
CA ALA A 28 -5.74 9.75 -23.33
C ALA A 28 -6.21 8.40 -22.78
N PHE A 29 -5.56 7.90 -21.71
CA PHE A 29 -5.96 6.67 -21.03
C PHE A 29 -7.38 6.74 -20.45
N VAL A 30 -7.72 7.85 -19.79
CA VAL A 30 -9.05 8.10 -19.22
C VAL A 30 -10.12 8.18 -20.31
N ARG A 31 -9.92 9.03 -21.32
CA ARG A 31 -10.89 9.23 -22.41
C ARG A 31 -11.11 7.95 -23.21
N ALA A 32 -10.08 7.14 -23.43
CA ALA A 32 -10.22 5.84 -24.08
C ALA A 32 -11.09 4.87 -23.27
N GLY A 33 -10.99 4.89 -21.93
CA GLY A 33 -11.89 4.12 -21.06
C GLY A 33 -13.34 4.59 -21.16
N LEU A 34 -13.56 5.91 -21.02
CA LEU A 34 -14.89 6.50 -21.12
C LEU A 34 -15.56 6.24 -22.48
N ALA A 35 -14.81 6.35 -23.58
CA ALA A 35 -15.31 6.06 -24.94
C ALA A 35 -15.69 4.59 -25.13
N ALA A 36 -15.02 3.68 -24.44
CA ALA A 36 -15.33 2.25 -24.44
C ALA A 36 -16.43 1.85 -23.42
N GLY A 37 -16.95 2.80 -22.64
CA GLY A 37 -17.90 2.51 -21.56
C GLY A 37 -17.27 1.80 -20.35
N GLU A 38 -15.95 1.82 -20.24
CA GLU A 38 -15.20 1.21 -19.14
C GLU A 38 -15.16 2.18 -17.94
N PRO A 39 -15.55 1.76 -16.72
CA PRO A 39 -15.45 2.62 -15.53
C PRO A 39 -14.00 3.03 -15.25
N VAL A 40 -13.80 4.32 -14.92
CA VAL A 40 -12.47 4.89 -14.69
C VAL A 40 -12.32 5.47 -13.28
N ALA A 41 -11.23 5.12 -12.60
CA ALA A 41 -10.78 5.79 -11.39
C ALA A 41 -9.37 6.37 -11.54
N VAL A 42 -9.08 7.43 -10.81
CA VAL A 42 -7.79 8.09 -10.75
C VAL A 42 -7.47 8.35 -9.30
N SER A 43 -6.37 7.79 -8.82
CA SER A 43 -5.81 8.06 -7.49
C SER A 43 -4.36 8.53 -7.66
N VAL A 44 -4.16 9.85 -7.57
CA VAL A 44 -2.84 10.50 -7.77
C VAL A 44 -2.66 11.65 -6.76
N PRO A 45 -1.45 12.21 -6.59
CA PRO A 45 -1.23 13.34 -5.70
C PRO A 45 -2.10 14.57 -6.04
N PRO A 46 -2.42 15.46 -5.07
CA PRO A 46 -3.33 16.59 -5.27
C PRO A 46 -2.98 17.53 -6.43
N ALA A 47 -1.68 17.79 -6.65
CA ALA A 47 -1.21 18.62 -7.76
C ALA A 47 -1.59 18.00 -9.11
N ASN A 48 -1.36 16.69 -9.27
CA ASN A 48 -1.70 15.96 -10.48
C ASN A 48 -3.22 15.80 -10.65
N LEU A 49 -3.97 15.62 -9.56
CA LEU A 49 -5.45 15.65 -9.62
C LEU A 49 -5.96 16.98 -10.17
N ALA A 50 -5.37 18.10 -9.78
CA ALA A 50 -5.77 19.42 -10.28
C ALA A 50 -5.52 19.56 -11.78
N LEU A 51 -4.35 19.09 -12.26
CA LEU A 51 -4.02 19.05 -13.69
C LEU A 51 -5.03 18.21 -14.48
N LEU A 52 -5.31 16.99 -14.02
CA LEU A 52 -6.25 16.08 -14.69
C LEU A 52 -7.68 16.63 -14.69
N ARG A 53 -8.13 17.26 -13.59
CA ARG A 53 -9.45 17.91 -13.55
C ARG A 53 -9.58 19.03 -14.56
N ALA A 54 -8.55 19.87 -14.66
CA ALA A 54 -8.55 20.99 -15.61
C ALA A 54 -8.64 20.49 -17.05
N GLU A 55 -7.84 19.47 -17.42
CA GLU A 55 -7.80 18.96 -18.79
C GLU A 55 -9.02 18.08 -19.15
N LEU A 56 -9.54 17.29 -18.21
CA LEU A 56 -10.72 16.46 -18.45
C LEU A 56 -12.01 17.29 -18.59
N GLY A 57 -12.07 18.49 -17.97
CA GLY A 57 -13.24 19.34 -18.02
C GLY A 57 -14.51 18.60 -17.56
N GLY A 58 -15.53 18.56 -18.40
CA GLY A 58 -16.80 17.88 -18.10
C GLY A 58 -16.68 16.37 -17.88
N ASP A 59 -15.69 15.72 -18.49
CA ASP A 59 -15.46 14.28 -18.35
C ASP A 59 -15.05 13.90 -16.92
N ALA A 60 -14.50 14.85 -16.15
CA ALA A 60 -14.08 14.63 -14.77
C ALA A 60 -15.22 14.14 -13.86
N ALA A 61 -16.48 14.51 -14.15
CA ALA A 61 -17.65 14.07 -13.40
C ALA A 61 -17.93 12.56 -13.55
N SER A 62 -17.44 11.95 -14.64
CA SER A 62 -17.59 10.52 -14.93
C SER A 62 -16.42 9.67 -14.39
N VAL A 63 -15.45 10.30 -13.72
CA VAL A 63 -14.23 9.65 -13.22
C VAL A 63 -14.20 9.69 -11.70
N ARG A 64 -13.95 8.54 -11.06
CA ARG A 64 -13.74 8.50 -9.61
C ARG A 64 -12.36 9.04 -9.27
N MET A 65 -12.28 10.25 -8.73
CA MET A 65 -11.01 10.89 -8.34
C MET A 65 -10.75 10.78 -6.84
N LEU A 66 -9.55 10.33 -6.47
CA LEU A 66 -9.11 10.07 -5.10
C LEU A 66 -7.72 10.70 -4.88
N ASP A 67 -7.48 11.21 -3.68
CA ASP A 67 -6.19 11.77 -3.29
C ASP A 67 -5.25 10.66 -2.84
N MET A 68 -4.19 10.39 -3.61
CA MET A 68 -3.23 9.33 -3.28
C MET A 68 -2.32 9.68 -2.09
N THR A 69 -2.20 10.95 -1.70
CA THR A 69 -1.48 11.31 -0.46
C THR A 69 -2.30 10.97 0.77
N VAL A 70 -3.64 11.03 0.64
CA VAL A 70 -4.55 10.45 1.62
C VAL A 70 -4.52 8.95 1.44
N GLU A 71 -5.09 8.38 0.38
CA GLU A 71 -5.35 6.93 0.17
C GLU A 71 -4.08 6.06 0.09
N GLY A 72 -2.96 6.62 -0.32
CA GLY A 72 -1.69 5.93 -0.42
C GLY A 72 -0.74 6.17 0.75
N ARG A 73 -1.11 6.98 1.76
CA ARG A 73 -0.30 7.20 2.97
C ARG A 73 0.27 5.89 3.52
N ASN A 74 -0.61 4.91 3.75
CA ASN A 74 -0.25 3.51 3.93
C ASN A 74 -0.49 2.72 2.63
N PRO A 75 0.56 2.25 1.92
CA PRO A 75 0.40 1.41 0.72
C PRO A 75 -0.37 0.10 0.97
N GLY A 76 -0.44 -0.35 2.23
CA GLY A 76 -1.25 -1.49 2.67
C GLY A 76 -2.73 -1.40 2.30
N ARG A 77 -3.28 -0.19 2.19
CA ARG A 77 -4.72 0.01 1.98
C ARG A 77 -5.14 0.20 0.54
N ILE A 78 -4.19 0.41 -0.38
CA ILE A 78 -4.50 0.77 -1.76
C ILE A 78 -5.19 -0.40 -2.49
N ILE A 79 -4.61 -1.61 -2.43
CA ILE A 79 -5.23 -2.81 -3.04
C ILE A 79 -6.67 -3.02 -2.52
N PRO A 80 -6.93 -3.16 -1.21
CA PRO A 80 -8.27 -3.48 -0.75
C PRO A 80 -9.22 -2.27 -0.81
N GLY A 81 -8.75 -1.07 -0.43
CA GLY A 81 -9.59 0.11 -0.21
C GLY A 81 -9.79 1.01 -1.41
N VAL A 82 -8.89 0.94 -2.41
CA VAL A 82 -8.97 1.74 -3.64
C VAL A 82 -9.24 0.84 -4.84
N LEU A 83 -8.31 -0.09 -5.12
CA LEU A 83 -8.32 -0.85 -6.37
C LEU A 83 -9.47 -1.86 -6.39
N CYS A 84 -9.54 -2.76 -5.40
CA CYS A 84 -10.62 -3.74 -5.29
C CYS A 84 -11.96 -3.05 -5.01
N ALA A 85 -12.00 -2.10 -4.07
CA ALA A 85 -13.23 -1.38 -3.75
C ALA A 85 -13.87 -0.67 -4.97
N PHE A 86 -13.06 -0.18 -5.91
CA PHE A 86 -13.57 0.39 -7.15
C PHE A 86 -13.98 -0.67 -8.16
N ALA A 87 -13.13 -1.68 -8.39
CA ALA A 87 -13.37 -2.73 -9.37
C ALA A 87 -14.57 -3.62 -9.01
N ASP A 88 -14.75 -3.95 -7.74
CA ASP A 88 -15.80 -4.86 -7.24
C ASP A 88 -17.20 -4.21 -7.24
N ARG A 89 -17.28 -2.88 -7.37
CA ARG A 89 -18.55 -2.14 -7.48
C ARG A 89 -19.14 -2.14 -8.88
N GLN A 90 -18.38 -2.56 -9.88
CA GLN A 90 -18.81 -2.52 -11.28
C GLN A 90 -19.56 -3.79 -11.65
N ALA A 91 -20.62 -3.66 -12.46
CA ALA A 91 -21.51 -4.76 -12.83
C ALA A 91 -20.90 -5.76 -13.86
N GLY A 92 -19.58 -5.81 -13.98
CA GLY A 92 -18.82 -6.58 -14.96
C GLY A 92 -18.15 -5.72 -16.04
N GLY A 93 -17.24 -6.35 -16.80
CA GLY A 93 -16.46 -5.69 -17.86
C GLY A 93 -15.13 -5.10 -17.37
N ARG A 94 -14.37 -4.55 -18.32
CA ARG A 94 -13.03 -4.00 -18.07
C ARG A 94 -13.12 -2.71 -17.25
N VAL A 95 -12.24 -2.59 -16.25
CA VAL A 95 -12.09 -1.39 -15.41
C VAL A 95 -10.72 -0.76 -15.63
N ARG A 96 -10.64 0.57 -15.65
CA ARG A 96 -9.39 1.32 -15.75
C ARG A 96 -9.10 2.13 -14.49
N ILE A 97 -7.88 2.04 -14.01
CA ILE A 97 -7.43 2.80 -12.84
C ILE A 97 -6.08 3.46 -13.14
N ILE A 98 -5.92 4.73 -12.80
CA ILE A 98 -4.60 5.37 -12.68
C ILE A 98 -4.23 5.38 -11.19
N GLY A 99 -3.06 4.86 -10.84
CA GLY A 99 -2.54 4.87 -9.48
C GLY A 99 -1.13 5.44 -9.45
N GLU A 100 -0.88 6.48 -8.66
CA GLU A 100 0.47 7.06 -8.51
C GLU A 100 0.93 6.99 -7.03
N PRO A 101 1.16 5.80 -6.47
CA PRO A 101 1.54 5.64 -5.07
C PRO A 101 3.01 5.98 -4.79
N ILE A 102 3.83 6.06 -5.83
CA ILE A 102 5.23 6.50 -5.80
C ILE A 102 5.33 7.87 -6.47
N TRP A 103 5.49 8.91 -5.66
CA TRP A 103 5.74 10.28 -6.11
C TRP A 103 7.00 10.85 -5.46
N ALA A 104 7.54 11.92 -6.02
CA ALA A 104 8.68 12.62 -5.44
C ALA A 104 8.33 13.16 -4.04
N GLY A 105 9.08 12.73 -3.03
CA GLY A 105 8.85 13.10 -1.62
C GLY A 105 8.51 11.93 -0.69
N ARG A 106 8.33 10.71 -1.21
CA ARG A 106 8.27 9.51 -0.37
C ARG A 106 9.57 9.37 0.44
N SER A 107 9.42 9.25 1.76
CA SER A 107 10.55 9.06 2.66
C SER A 107 11.20 7.68 2.48
N PRO A 108 12.46 7.49 2.93
CA PRO A 108 13.09 6.17 2.99
C PRO A 108 12.31 5.15 3.83
N MET A 109 11.44 5.61 4.73
CA MET A 109 10.59 4.75 5.53
C MET A 109 9.35 4.28 4.75
N GLU A 110 8.72 5.17 3.98
CA GLU A 110 7.51 4.86 3.21
C GLU A 110 7.81 4.09 1.93
N TYR A 111 8.87 4.47 1.21
CA TYR A 111 9.12 3.98 -0.14
C TYR A 111 9.18 2.44 -0.26
N PRO A 112 9.86 1.69 0.64
CA PRO A 112 9.85 0.24 0.57
C PRO A 112 8.44 -0.39 0.59
N ALA A 113 7.49 0.16 1.35
CA ALA A 113 6.12 -0.32 1.36
C ALA A 113 5.40 -0.03 0.02
N CYS A 114 5.76 1.06 -0.65
CA CYS A 114 5.23 1.43 -1.96
C CYS A 114 5.75 0.48 -3.04
N ALA A 115 7.05 0.21 -3.06
CA ALA A 115 7.65 -0.74 -4.00
C ALA A 115 7.07 -2.16 -3.85
N GLN A 116 6.90 -2.64 -2.60
CA GLN A 116 6.21 -3.90 -2.34
C GLN A 116 4.75 -3.88 -2.79
N HIS A 117 4.04 -2.76 -2.59
CA HIS A 117 2.67 -2.62 -3.07
C HIS A 117 2.58 -2.77 -4.59
N GLU A 118 3.43 -2.07 -5.35
CA GLU A 118 3.50 -2.16 -6.81
C GLU A 118 3.76 -3.59 -7.30
N ALA A 119 4.70 -4.29 -6.67
CA ALA A 119 4.99 -5.69 -6.99
C ALA A 119 3.76 -6.59 -6.79
N LEU A 120 3.02 -6.39 -5.70
CA LEU A 120 1.90 -7.24 -5.28
C LEU A 120 0.61 -7.00 -6.07
N ILE A 121 0.47 -5.89 -6.80
CA ILE A 121 -0.70 -5.62 -7.65
C ILE A 121 -0.90 -6.74 -8.67
N ASN A 122 0.17 -7.25 -9.29
CA ASN A 122 0.09 -8.29 -10.32
C ASN A 122 -0.53 -9.58 -9.79
N ALA A 123 -0.11 -10.02 -8.59
CA ALA A 123 -0.67 -11.20 -7.94
C ALA A 123 -2.11 -10.97 -7.47
N ALA A 124 -2.42 -9.79 -6.94
CA ALA A 124 -3.74 -9.45 -6.41
C ALA A 124 -4.84 -9.38 -7.50
N PHE A 125 -4.48 -9.04 -8.74
CA PHE A 125 -5.42 -8.87 -9.85
C PHE A 125 -5.29 -9.92 -10.96
N GLN A 126 -4.48 -10.96 -10.76
CA GLN A 126 -4.30 -12.02 -11.75
C GLN A 126 -5.66 -12.58 -12.21
N GLY A 127 -5.88 -12.61 -13.53
CA GLY A 127 -7.11 -13.13 -14.13
C GLY A 127 -8.31 -12.17 -14.11
N ARG A 128 -8.18 -10.94 -13.58
CA ARG A 128 -9.25 -9.93 -13.59
C ARG A 128 -9.19 -9.04 -14.82
N GLU A 129 -10.34 -8.58 -15.31
CA GLU A 129 -10.42 -7.57 -16.40
C GLU A 129 -10.16 -6.15 -15.86
N VAL A 130 -8.95 -5.88 -15.40
CA VAL A 130 -8.56 -4.56 -14.87
C VAL A 130 -7.30 -4.09 -15.58
N THR A 131 -7.22 -2.80 -15.88
CA THR A 131 -6.00 -2.13 -16.34
C THR A 131 -5.62 -1.05 -15.35
N ILE A 132 -4.46 -1.20 -14.71
CA ILE A 132 -3.93 -0.24 -13.74
C ILE A 132 -2.70 0.41 -14.34
N LEU A 133 -2.76 1.71 -14.61
CA LEU A 133 -1.65 2.48 -15.17
C LEU A 133 -0.97 3.26 -14.04
N CYS A 134 0.34 3.07 -13.88
CA CYS A 134 1.12 3.73 -12.83
C CYS A 134 2.11 4.74 -13.44
N PRO A 135 1.90 6.06 -13.28
CA PRO A 135 2.82 7.08 -13.77
C PRO A 135 4.12 7.16 -12.95
N TYR A 136 5.26 7.40 -13.61
CA TYR A 136 6.56 7.66 -13.00
C TYR A 136 7.26 8.87 -13.64
N ASP A 137 7.58 9.87 -12.83
CA ASP A 137 8.32 11.07 -13.24
C ASP A 137 9.82 10.76 -13.33
N LEU A 138 10.34 10.66 -14.55
CA LEU A 138 11.76 10.36 -14.80
C LEU A 138 12.71 11.51 -14.43
N THR A 139 12.20 12.71 -14.18
CA THR A 139 13.01 13.88 -13.81
C THR A 139 13.09 14.10 -12.31
N ALA A 140 12.03 13.71 -11.58
CA ALA A 140 11.93 13.93 -10.15
C ALA A 140 12.25 12.68 -9.31
N LEU A 141 12.05 11.47 -9.85
CA LEU A 141 12.29 10.24 -9.11
C LEU A 141 13.78 9.82 -9.15
N PRO A 142 14.34 9.35 -8.01
CA PRO A 142 15.65 8.72 -7.99
C PRO A 142 15.72 7.50 -8.94
N ALA A 143 16.87 7.28 -9.56
CA ALA A 143 17.07 6.22 -10.56
C ALA A 143 16.63 4.83 -10.09
N HIS A 144 16.93 4.45 -8.85
CA HIS A 144 16.52 3.15 -8.30
C HIS A 144 14.99 2.96 -8.28
N MET A 145 14.21 4.04 -8.11
CA MET A 145 12.75 3.94 -8.13
C MET A 145 12.20 3.67 -9.53
N VAL A 146 12.88 4.20 -10.56
CA VAL A 146 12.57 3.92 -11.96
C VAL A 146 12.99 2.49 -12.33
N GLU A 147 14.16 2.04 -11.86
CA GLU A 147 14.62 0.65 -12.02
C GLU A 147 13.63 -0.35 -11.38
N ASP A 148 13.11 -0.04 -10.19
CA ASP A 148 12.11 -0.87 -9.54
C ASP A 148 10.78 -0.87 -10.31
N ALA A 149 10.40 0.22 -10.97
CA ALA A 149 9.21 0.26 -11.84
C ALA A 149 9.33 -0.74 -13.00
N TRP A 150 10.51 -0.85 -13.63
CA TRP A 150 10.77 -1.88 -14.64
C TRP A 150 10.60 -3.29 -14.07
N ALA A 151 10.97 -3.52 -12.81
CA ALA A 151 10.88 -4.83 -12.19
C ALA A 151 9.46 -5.19 -11.71
N THR A 152 8.63 -4.20 -11.39
CA THR A 152 7.25 -4.44 -10.90
C THR A 152 6.19 -4.42 -11.99
N HIS A 153 6.46 -3.86 -13.18
CA HIS A 153 5.49 -3.73 -14.27
C HIS A 153 5.84 -4.64 -15.45
N PRO A 154 4.91 -5.51 -15.89
CA PRO A 154 5.14 -6.38 -17.06
C PRO A 154 5.40 -5.59 -18.35
N THR A 155 4.84 -4.39 -18.47
CA THR A 155 5.02 -3.49 -19.60
C THR A 155 5.30 -2.08 -19.13
N VAL A 156 6.01 -1.33 -19.97
CA VAL A 156 6.34 0.08 -19.75
C VAL A 156 5.97 0.87 -20.99
N ILE A 157 5.26 1.98 -20.78
CA ILE A 157 4.85 2.94 -21.80
C ILE A 157 5.82 4.11 -21.74
N GLY A 158 6.58 4.31 -22.82
CA GLY A 158 7.45 5.45 -23.03
C GLY A 158 7.09 6.24 -24.30
N PRO A 159 7.95 7.16 -24.74
CA PRO A 159 7.70 7.99 -25.93
C PRO A 159 7.49 7.18 -27.22
N ASP A 160 8.18 6.04 -27.36
CA ASP A 160 8.13 5.18 -28.54
C ASP A 160 6.99 4.14 -28.48
N GLY A 161 6.14 4.20 -27.45
CA GLY A 161 5.01 3.30 -27.22
C GLY A 161 5.23 2.32 -26.06
N GLU A 162 4.38 1.30 -26.01
CA GLU A 162 4.40 0.28 -24.97
C GLU A 162 5.36 -0.87 -25.33
N ILE A 163 6.25 -1.22 -24.40
CA ILE A 163 7.20 -2.32 -24.53
C ILE A 163 7.09 -3.28 -23.35
N VAL A 164 7.47 -4.55 -23.56
CA VAL A 164 7.55 -5.55 -22.49
C VAL A 164 8.81 -5.29 -21.67
N SER A 165 8.68 -5.29 -20.34
CA SER A 165 9.83 -5.16 -19.45
C SER A 165 10.61 -6.48 -19.38
N ALA A 166 11.85 -6.47 -19.88
CA ALA A 166 12.76 -7.60 -19.73
C ALA A 166 13.27 -7.80 -18.30
N ALA A 167 13.10 -6.79 -17.43
CA ALA A 167 13.53 -6.80 -16.03
C ALA A 167 12.41 -7.20 -15.06
N TYR A 168 11.21 -7.54 -15.58
CA TYR A 168 10.04 -7.88 -14.78
C TYR A 168 10.31 -9.07 -13.86
N ASP A 169 10.36 -8.79 -12.56
CA ASP A 169 10.64 -9.71 -11.46
C ASP A 169 10.07 -9.11 -10.16
N PRO A 170 8.74 -9.13 -9.98
CA PRO A 170 8.09 -8.52 -8.82
C PRO A 170 8.46 -9.22 -7.51
N ASP A 171 8.71 -10.53 -7.54
CA ASP A 171 9.08 -11.31 -6.35
C ASP A 171 10.44 -10.85 -5.80
N ARG A 172 11.41 -10.55 -6.67
CA ARG A 172 12.68 -9.93 -6.27
C ARG A 172 12.47 -8.59 -5.57
N ILE A 173 11.50 -7.78 -5.99
CA ILE A 173 11.18 -6.50 -5.34
C ILE A 173 10.58 -6.72 -3.96
N VAL A 174 9.64 -7.67 -3.83
CA VAL A 174 9.07 -8.06 -2.52
C VAL A 174 10.18 -8.46 -1.54
N ASP A 175 11.11 -9.30 -1.98
CA ASP A 175 12.25 -9.76 -1.18
C ASP A 175 13.28 -8.66 -0.87
N THR A 176 13.61 -7.83 -1.87
CA THR A 176 14.57 -6.72 -1.74
C THR A 176 14.11 -5.71 -0.69
N TYR A 177 12.81 -5.48 -0.58
CA TYR A 177 12.22 -4.53 0.37
C TYR A 177 11.68 -5.16 1.67
N ASN A 178 11.75 -6.49 1.80
CA ASN A 178 11.62 -7.21 3.07
C ASN A 178 12.90 -7.05 3.91
N ARG A 179 13.20 -5.80 4.30
CA ARG A 179 14.40 -5.38 5.03
C ARG A 179 14.12 -5.30 6.53
N PRO A 180 15.12 -5.61 7.39
CA PRO A 180 15.05 -5.30 8.81
C PRO A 180 14.65 -3.86 9.06
N LEU A 181 13.83 -3.65 10.08
CA LEU A 181 13.32 -2.33 10.45
C LEU A 181 14.26 -1.64 11.45
N PRO A 182 14.38 -0.29 11.41
CA PRO A 182 15.25 0.44 12.32
C PRO A 182 14.99 0.11 13.79
N ASP A 183 16.05 0.14 14.59
CA ASP A 183 15.94 -0.05 16.02
C ASP A 183 15.23 1.13 16.70
N PRO A 184 14.48 0.86 17.78
CA PRO A 184 13.75 1.90 18.48
C PRO A 184 14.76 2.69 19.32
N PRO A 185 14.41 3.91 19.77
CA PRO A 185 15.25 4.62 20.72
C PRO A 185 15.37 3.84 22.04
N ALA A 186 16.47 4.04 22.77
CA ALA A 186 16.68 3.42 24.09
C ALA A 186 15.61 3.81 25.13
N THR A 187 14.86 4.89 24.88
CA THR A 187 13.74 5.37 25.70
C THR A 187 12.41 4.69 25.37
N ALA A 188 12.37 3.77 24.40
CA ALA A 188 11.14 3.06 24.05
C ALA A 188 10.64 2.23 25.24
N VAL A 189 9.32 2.26 25.45
CA VAL A 189 8.67 1.42 26.44
C VAL A 189 8.54 0.02 25.86
N VAL A 190 9.10 -0.98 26.54
CA VAL A 190 9.13 -2.37 26.09
C VAL A 190 8.26 -3.23 27.02
N LEU A 191 7.36 -4.01 26.44
CA LEU A 191 6.48 -4.94 27.16
C LEU A 191 6.51 -6.31 26.49
N ALA A 192 6.82 -7.35 27.26
CA ALA A 192 6.52 -8.71 26.85
C ALA A 192 5.01 -8.97 26.97
N PHE A 193 4.47 -9.78 26.05
CA PHE A 193 3.07 -10.20 26.10
C PHE A 193 2.91 -11.66 25.68
N ASP A 194 1.79 -12.23 26.10
CA ASP A 194 1.32 -13.58 25.83
C ASP A 194 -0.23 -13.60 25.83
N GLY A 195 -0.84 -14.78 25.69
CA GLY A 195 -2.30 -14.91 25.67
C GLY A 195 -3.02 -14.40 26.92
N GLY A 196 -2.36 -14.37 28.08
CA GLY A 196 -2.92 -13.87 29.33
C GLY A 196 -2.81 -12.36 29.53
N THR A 197 -1.92 -11.71 28.80
CA THR A 197 -1.55 -10.29 29.00
C THR A 197 -2.02 -9.35 27.87
N LEU A 198 -2.73 -9.88 26.86
CA LEU A 198 -3.24 -9.11 25.72
C LEU A 198 -4.04 -7.85 26.12
N ALA A 199 -4.93 -7.96 27.11
CA ALA A 199 -5.71 -6.82 27.58
C ALA A 199 -4.83 -5.75 28.25
N GLY A 200 -3.75 -6.16 28.90
CA GLY A 200 -2.75 -5.26 29.48
C GLY A 200 -1.95 -4.53 28.40
N ALA A 201 -1.53 -5.23 27.35
CA ALA A 201 -0.82 -4.64 26.22
C ALA A 201 -1.65 -3.56 25.51
N ARG A 202 -2.94 -3.85 25.26
CA ARG A 202 -3.89 -2.89 24.68
C ARG A 202 -4.05 -1.62 25.54
N ARG A 203 -4.33 -1.80 26.84
CA ARG A 203 -4.48 -0.66 27.76
C ARG A 203 -3.20 0.18 27.83
N ARG A 204 -2.03 -0.47 27.90
CA ARG A 204 -0.76 0.26 27.96
C ARG A 204 -0.52 1.10 26.70
N ALA A 205 -0.84 0.57 25.52
CA ALA A 205 -0.73 1.32 24.28
C ALA A 205 -1.69 2.51 24.23
N ALA A 206 -2.94 2.34 24.68
CA ALA A 206 -3.90 3.42 24.78
C ALA A 206 -3.45 4.52 25.78
N ASP A 207 -2.92 4.12 26.94
CA ASP A 207 -2.38 5.06 27.92
C ASP A 207 -1.19 5.82 27.36
N PHE A 208 -0.26 5.14 26.67
CA PHE A 208 0.87 5.78 26.01
C PHE A 208 0.42 6.78 24.93
N ALA A 209 -0.59 6.42 24.12
CA ALA A 209 -1.18 7.32 23.12
C ALA A 209 -1.82 8.56 23.76
N ARG A 210 -2.48 8.39 24.91
CA ARG A 210 -3.07 9.49 25.69
C ARG A 210 -1.99 10.40 26.26
N ASP A 211 -0.94 9.84 26.86
CA ASP A 211 0.19 10.60 27.40
C ASP A 211 0.93 11.38 26.29
N ALA A 212 0.93 10.85 25.06
CA ALA A 212 1.46 11.52 23.87
C ALA A 212 0.53 12.59 23.28
N GLY A 213 -0.65 12.82 23.89
CA GLY A 213 -1.59 13.88 23.50
C GLY A 213 -2.51 13.55 22.32
N MET A 214 -2.64 12.28 21.94
CA MET A 214 -3.54 11.88 20.85
C MET A 214 -5.02 12.05 21.24
N GLY A 215 -5.87 12.37 20.26
CA GLY A 215 -7.32 12.44 20.48
C GLY A 215 -7.99 11.08 20.68
N GLU A 216 -9.13 11.03 21.37
CA GLU A 216 -9.84 9.80 21.77
C GLU A 216 -10.09 8.80 20.61
N ARG A 217 -10.49 9.29 19.43
CA ARG A 217 -10.65 8.44 18.25
C ARG A 217 -9.34 7.72 17.88
N ARG A 218 -8.22 8.44 17.88
CA ARG A 218 -6.91 7.90 17.53
C ARG A 218 -6.39 6.95 18.60
N ILE A 219 -6.69 7.21 19.87
CA ILE A 219 -6.38 6.29 20.97
C ILE A 219 -7.11 4.95 20.77
N ALA A 220 -8.40 4.98 20.43
CA ALA A 220 -9.17 3.76 20.16
C ALA A 220 -8.61 2.99 18.95
N GLU A 221 -8.14 3.68 17.91
CA GLU A 221 -7.46 3.06 16.76
C GLU A 221 -6.13 2.40 17.17
N VAL A 222 -5.32 3.05 18.01
CA VAL A 222 -4.08 2.45 18.56
C VAL A 222 -4.41 1.19 19.37
N GLU A 223 -5.45 1.25 20.21
CA GLU A 223 -5.88 0.10 21.02
C GLU A 223 -6.28 -1.09 20.13
N LEU A 224 -7.05 -0.84 19.07
CA LEU A 224 -7.45 -1.85 18.09
C LEU A 224 -6.23 -2.43 17.34
N ILE A 225 -5.34 -1.57 16.83
CA ILE A 225 -4.12 -1.99 16.12
C ILE A 225 -3.28 -2.91 16.99
N VAL A 226 -2.99 -2.50 18.22
CA VAL A 226 -2.18 -3.30 19.15
C VAL A 226 -2.92 -4.56 19.56
N GLY A 227 -4.24 -4.49 19.74
CA GLY A 227 -5.08 -5.65 20.01
C GLY A 227 -5.00 -6.72 18.94
N GLU A 228 -5.21 -6.35 17.68
CA GLU A 228 -5.10 -7.26 16.54
C GLU A 228 -3.68 -7.78 16.36
N ALA A 229 -2.67 -6.91 16.45
CA ALA A 229 -1.28 -7.30 16.25
C ALA A 229 -0.83 -8.33 17.29
N THR A 230 -1.08 -8.05 18.57
CA THR A 230 -0.69 -8.96 19.67
C THR A 230 -1.51 -10.24 19.67
N ALA A 231 -2.80 -10.20 19.33
CA ALA A 231 -3.62 -11.40 19.17
C ALA A 231 -3.10 -12.28 18.01
N ASN A 232 -2.77 -11.68 16.86
CA ASN A 232 -2.18 -12.40 15.73
C ASN A 232 -0.86 -13.07 16.15
N SER A 233 0.01 -12.37 16.89
CA SER A 233 1.24 -12.97 17.42
C SER A 233 0.95 -14.16 18.33
N VAL A 234 -0.01 -14.08 19.26
CA VAL A 234 -0.32 -15.23 20.14
C VAL A 234 -0.84 -16.44 19.34
N VAL A 235 -1.68 -16.20 18.34
CA VAL A 235 -2.27 -17.27 17.51
C VAL A 235 -1.24 -17.89 16.56
N HIS A 236 -0.35 -17.08 15.99
CA HIS A 236 0.53 -17.48 14.89
C HIS A 236 2.02 -17.60 15.25
N ALA A 237 2.44 -17.17 16.45
CA ALA A 237 3.85 -17.01 16.84
C ALA A 237 4.17 -17.57 18.23
N ALA A 238 4.12 -18.88 18.40
CA ALA A 238 4.57 -19.61 19.61
C ALA A 238 4.03 -19.07 20.96
N GLY A 239 2.90 -18.35 20.96
CA GLY A 239 2.17 -17.94 22.16
C GLY A 239 2.46 -16.54 22.72
N GLY A 240 3.30 -15.71 22.08
CA GLY A 240 3.60 -14.37 22.58
C GLY A 240 4.64 -13.57 21.78
N GLY A 241 5.02 -12.42 22.32
CA GLY A 241 5.96 -11.50 21.66
C GLY A 241 6.36 -10.30 22.51
N THR A 242 6.95 -9.30 21.87
CA THR A 242 7.35 -8.04 22.48
C THR A 242 6.63 -6.88 21.78
N LEU A 243 6.02 -5.99 22.56
CA LEU A 243 5.48 -4.71 22.13
C LEU A 243 6.42 -3.59 22.57
N GLU A 244 6.78 -2.71 21.64
CA GLU A 244 7.63 -1.56 21.86
C GLU A 244 6.90 -0.29 21.43
N LEU A 245 6.87 0.72 22.29
CA LEU A 245 6.14 1.97 22.10
C LEU A 245 7.07 3.17 22.27
N TRP A 246 7.05 4.10 21.32
CA TRP A 246 7.76 5.37 21.44
C TRP A 246 7.09 6.44 20.59
N SER A 247 7.45 7.71 20.84
CA SER A 247 7.04 8.84 20.01
C SER A 247 8.28 9.48 19.39
N ALA A 248 8.23 9.76 18.08
CA ALA A 248 9.28 10.45 17.35
C ALA A 248 8.65 11.13 16.12
N ASP A 249 9.22 12.26 15.68
CA ASP A 249 8.84 12.93 14.42
C ASP A 249 7.32 13.16 14.24
N ALA A 250 6.62 13.56 15.30
CA ALA A 250 5.17 13.75 15.35
C ALA A 250 4.31 12.48 15.13
N HIS A 251 4.91 11.30 15.31
CA HIS A 251 4.23 10.01 15.23
C HIS A 251 4.38 9.23 16.54
N LEU A 252 3.34 8.50 16.89
CA LEU A 252 3.42 7.35 17.78
C LEU A 252 3.81 6.13 16.95
N HIS A 253 4.79 5.38 17.45
CA HIS A 253 5.26 4.15 16.86
C HIS A 253 4.89 2.97 17.76
N CYS A 254 4.29 1.95 17.15
CA CYS A 254 4.09 0.64 17.76
C CYS A 254 4.93 -0.37 16.99
N ARG A 255 5.84 -1.07 17.66
CA ARG A 255 6.56 -2.20 17.07
C ARG A 255 6.24 -3.48 17.81
N ILE A 256 5.86 -4.51 17.07
CA ILE A 256 5.55 -5.83 17.57
C ILE A 256 6.57 -6.80 16.98
N ARG A 257 7.21 -7.59 17.83
CA ARG A 257 8.16 -8.64 17.46
C ARG A 257 7.70 -9.98 18.01
N ASP A 258 7.70 -11.01 17.18
CA ASP A 258 7.34 -12.36 17.56
C ASP A 258 8.08 -13.42 16.73
N GLY A 259 7.96 -14.68 17.12
CA GLY A 259 8.59 -15.82 16.44
C GLY A 259 7.79 -16.38 15.26
N GLY A 260 6.75 -15.69 14.81
CA GLY A 260 5.86 -16.13 13.75
C GLY A 260 6.39 -15.76 12.37
N HIS A 261 5.80 -16.35 11.34
CA HIS A 261 6.18 -16.09 9.95
C HIS A 261 4.94 -15.86 9.09
N ILE A 262 4.88 -14.69 8.46
CA ILE A 262 3.89 -14.38 7.44
C ILE A 262 4.44 -14.85 6.10
N ALA A 263 3.95 -16.01 5.63
CA ALA A 263 4.38 -16.62 4.37
C ALA A 263 3.65 -16.07 3.13
N ASP A 264 2.40 -15.64 3.29
CA ASP A 264 1.61 -15.04 2.22
C ASP A 264 1.91 -13.53 2.13
N PRO A 265 2.54 -13.04 1.05
CA PRO A 265 2.84 -11.62 0.90
C PRO A 265 1.58 -10.74 0.69
N LEU A 266 0.43 -11.34 0.34
CA LEU A 266 -0.86 -10.66 0.25
C LEU A 266 -1.64 -10.64 1.56
N ALA A 267 -1.09 -11.18 2.66
CA ALA A 267 -1.72 -11.15 3.97
C ALA A 267 -2.06 -9.71 4.41
N GLY A 268 -3.34 -9.44 4.66
CA GLY A 268 -3.84 -8.11 5.01
C GLY A 268 -3.87 -7.10 3.86
N ARG A 269 -3.68 -7.54 2.60
CA ARG A 269 -3.74 -6.71 1.38
C ARG A 269 -4.95 -7.01 0.50
N LEU A 270 -5.68 -8.09 0.76
CA LEU A 270 -6.91 -8.42 0.03
C LEU A 270 -8.15 -8.14 0.89
N PRO A 271 -9.29 -7.77 0.26
CA PRO A 271 -10.56 -7.71 0.97
C PRO A 271 -10.85 -9.03 1.68
N ALA A 272 -11.14 -8.97 2.97
CA ALA A 272 -11.51 -10.16 3.74
C ALA A 272 -13.01 -10.45 3.56
N SER A 273 -13.35 -11.72 3.35
CA SER A 273 -14.75 -12.15 3.36
C SER A 273 -15.39 -11.91 4.74
N LEU A 274 -16.61 -11.36 4.74
CA LEU A 274 -17.41 -11.18 5.95
C LEU A 274 -17.84 -12.51 6.59
N THR A 275 -17.78 -13.62 5.86
CA THR A 275 -18.23 -14.94 6.32
C THR A 275 -17.11 -15.85 6.81
N THR A 276 -15.84 -15.53 6.52
CA THR A 276 -14.69 -16.35 6.94
C THR A 276 -14.19 -15.87 8.31
N PRO A 277 -14.08 -16.76 9.31
CA PRO A 277 -13.41 -16.46 10.57
C PRO A 277 -11.90 -16.27 10.36
N GLY A 278 -11.32 -15.19 10.87
CA GLY A 278 -9.88 -14.89 10.77
C GLY A 278 -9.48 -14.05 9.54
N GLY A 279 -8.20 -13.68 9.46
CA GLY A 279 -7.61 -12.97 8.31
C GLY A 279 -7.90 -11.46 8.23
N ARG A 280 -8.65 -10.89 9.19
CA ARG A 280 -9.03 -9.46 9.19
C ARG A 280 -8.06 -8.57 9.94
N GLY A 281 -7.29 -9.11 10.89
CA GLY A 281 -6.45 -8.30 11.78
C GLY A 281 -5.43 -7.45 11.04
N LEU A 282 -4.64 -8.04 10.13
CA LEU A 282 -3.68 -7.27 9.32
C LEU A 282 -4.36 -6.29 8.35
N LEU A 283 -5.52 -6.64 7.82
CA LEU A 283 -6.31 -5.74 6.98
C LEU A 283 -6.79 -4.52 7.79
N LEU A 284 -7.28 -4.73 9.02
CA LEU A 284 -7.70 -3.66 9.93
C LEU A 284 -6.51 -2.78 10.33
N ILE A 285 -5.37 -3.39 10.68
CA ILE A 285 -4.14 -2.66 11.00
C ILE A 285 -3.74 -1.76 9.83
N ASN A 286 -3.73 -2.28 8.59
CA ASN A 286 -3.43 -1.48 7.41
C ASN A 286 -4.44 -0.35 7.17
N HIS A 287 -5.70 -0.56 7.51
CA HIS A 287 -6.75 0.44 7.32
C HIS A 287 -6.67 1.61 8.33
N LEU A 288 -6.29 1.33 9.58
CA LEU A 288 -6.27 2.34 10.66
C LEU A 288 -4.94 3.08 10.77
N ALA A 289 -3.84 2.43 10.40
CA ALA A 289 -2.50 2.99 10.50
C ALA A 289 -2.18 4.01 9.39
N ASP A 290 -1.38 5.03 9.72
CA ASP A 290 -0.84 5.95 8.72
C ASP A 290 0.25 5.28 7.87
N LEU A 291 1.01 4.36 8.46
CA LEU A 291 2.00 3.54 7.75
C LEU A 291 2.22 2.22 8.48
N VAL A 292 2.31 1.14 7.71
CA VAL A 292 2.67 -0.19 8.20
C VAL A 292 3.88 -0.69 7.43
N ARG A 293 4.88 -1.19 8.18
CA ARG A 293 5.99 -1.96 7.64
C ARG A 293 6.04 -3.32 8.30
N ILE A 294 6.38 -4.32 7.50
CA ILE A 294 6.54 -5.69 7.96
C ILE A 294 7.90 -6.18 7.50
N HIS A 295 8.66 -6.74 8.42
CA HIS A 295 9.80 -7.58 8.12
C HIS A 295 9.50 -8.99 8.62
N THR A 296 9.48 -9.98 7.73
CA THR A 296 9.12 -11.36 8.08
C THR A 296 10.12 -12.34 7.48
N ARG A 297 10.60 -13.28 8.30
CA ARG A 297 11.46 -14.40 7.91
C ARG A 297 11.04 -15.63 8.72
N PRO A 298 11.43 -16.86 8.35
CA PRO A 298 11.07 -18.05 9.12
C PRO A 298 11.46 -18.00 10.61
N ALA A 299 12.44 -17.16 10.97
CA ALA A 299 12.87 -16.95 12.36
C ALA A 299 12.01 -15.96 13.16
N GLY A 300 11.12 -15.19 12.52
CA GLY A 300 10.26 -14.24 13.22
C GLY A 300 9.72 -13.12 12.33
N THR A 301 8.76 -12.39 12.89
CA THR A 301 8.09 -11.25 12.27
C THR A 301 8.29 -10.00 13.13
N THR A 302 8.55 -8.88 12.47
CA THR A 302 8.52 -7.53 13.06
C THR A 302 7.51 -6.70 12.29
N LEU A 303 6.45 -6.27 12.98
CA LEU A 303 5.45 -5.33 12.50
C LEU A 303 5.76 -3.95 13.11
N HIS A 304 5.91 -2.92 12.28
CA HIS A 304 6.07 -1.54 12.72
C HIS A 304 4.95 -0.69 12.16
N VAL A 305 4.20 -0.07 13.07
CA VAL A 305 3.08 0.81 12.77
C VAL A 305 3.43 2.23 13.17
N GLN A 306 3.10 3.18 12.31
CA GLN A 306 3.17 4.61 12.59
C GLN A 306 1.78 5.22 12.60
N MET A 307 1.53 6.06 13.58
CA MET A 307 0.29 6.79 13.80
C MET A 307 0.62 8.25 14.05
N ALA A 308 0.18 9.18 13.21
CA ALA A 308 0.33 10.61 13.44
C ALA A 308 -0.33 10.99 14.78
N LEU A 309 0.34 11.85 15.55
CA LEU A 309 -0.15 12.35 16.85
C LEU A 309 -1.29 13.36 16.69
N SER A 310 -1.34 14.06 15.55
CA SER A 310 -2.35 15.07 15.17
C SER A 310 -3.00 14.74 13.83
#